data_AF-A0A7S3M7R7-F1
#
_entry.id   AF-A0A7S3M7R7-F1
#
_cell.length_a   1.000
_cell.length_b   1.000
_cell.length_c   1.000
_cell.angle_alpha   90.00
_cell.angle_beta   90.00
_cell.angle_gamma   90.00
#
_symmetry.space_group_name_H-M   'P 1'
#
loop_
_entity.id
_entity.type
_entity.pdbx_description
1 polymer ?
#
loop_
_entity_poly.entity_id
_entity_poly.type
_entity_poly.pdbx_seq_one_letter_code
_entity_poly.pdbx_strand_id
1 'polypeptide(L)'
;MTDTLFPADIDTTDSPHYLRALTDMADRRTVVADAAIYTDNGIKLVEKGTRIDSRLYDRLVQHKLREPIDRHLSIENPVDVPALLVAGQTLIEQEVLPGMLVEALGLAARLLAPLRSLPLPTSMACKLTVMRDQRPQLFQHSLQ
;
A
#
# COMPACT_ATOMS: atom_id res chain seq x y z
N MET A 1 -13.10 -13.16 27.33
CA MET A 1 -12.91 -13.39 25.88
C MET A 1 -12.92 -12.00 25.26
N THR A 2 -11.81 -11.27 25.43
CA THR A 2 -11.71 -9.86 25.06
C THR A 2 -11.04 -9.81 23.71
N ASP A 3 -11.83 -9.38 22.73
CA ASP A 3 -11.43 -9.09 21.37
C ASP A 3 -10.49 -7.88 21.40
N THR A 4 -9.19 -8.15 21.47
CA THR A 4 -8.16 -7.11 21.29
C THR A 4 -8.04 -6.86 19.79
N LEU A 5 -9.06 -6.21 19.22
CA LEU A 5 -8.91 -5.45 17.98
C LEU A 5 -7.81 -4.43 18.26
N PHE A 6 -6.58 -4.77 17.88
CA PHE A 6 -5.51 -3.80 17.73
C PHE A 6 -6.10 -2.71 16.83
N PRO A 7 -6.29 -1.47 17.32
CA PRO A 7 -6.42 -0.37 16.39
C PRO A 7 -5.03 -0.30 15.76
N ALA A 8 -4.89 -0.84 14.56
CA ALA A 8 -3.80 -0.50 13.68
C ALA A 8 -4.01 0.96 13.22
N ASP A 9 -4.13 1.88 14.17
CA ASP A 9 -3.70 3.26 13.98
C ASP A 9 -2.18 3.18 13.91
N ILE A 10 -1.70 2.70 12.76
CA ILE A 10 -0.39 3.06 12.28
C ILE A 10 -0.54 4.55 12.03
N ASP A 11 -0.26 5.35 13.05
CA ASP A 11 -0.20 6.81 12.99
C ASP A 11 0.98 7.18 12.06
N THR A 12 0.79 6.87 10.79
CA THR A 12 1.59 7.31 9.68
C THR A 12 1.00 8.65 9.30
N THR A 13 1.28 9.65 10.14
CA THR A 13 1.27 11.04 9.69
C THR A 13 1.93 11.03 8.31
N ASP A 14 1.20 11.45 7.28
CA ASP A 14 1.65 11.37 5.90
C ASP A 14 2.99 12.11 5.76
N SER A 15 4.09 11.35 5.91
CA SER A 15 5.43 11.91 5.88
C SER A 15 5.59 12.64 4.56
N PRO A 16 6.23 13.82 4.51
CA PRO A 16 6.48 14.52 3.25
C PRO A 16 7.12 13.60 2.20
N HIS A 17 7.99 12.69 2.64
CA HIS A 17 8.61 11.68 1.77
C HIS A 17 7.62 10.66 1.20
N TYR A 18 6.61 10.25 1.99
CA TYR A 18 5.55 9.35 1.52
C TYR A 18 4.62 10.04 0.53
N LEU A 19 4.13 11.25 0.85
CA LEU A 19 3.30 12.04 -0.06
C LEU A 19 4.01 12.32 -1.38
N ARG A 20 5.32 12.60 -1.31
CA ARG A 20 6.14 12.81 -2.50
C ARG A 20 6.21 11.54 -3.35
N ALA A 21 6.55 10.40 -2.74
CA ALA A 21 6.61 9.12 -3.43
C ALA A 21 5.24 8.72 -4.05
N LEU A 22 4.15 8.97 -3.33
CA LEU A 22 2.78 8.72 -3.80
C LEU A 22 2.42 9.59 -5.01
N THR A 23 2.75 10.89 -4.97
CA THR A 23 2.46 11.80 -6.08
C THR A 23 3.36 11.55 -7.29
N ASP A 24 4.64 11.25 -7.07
CA ASP A 24 5.57 10.80 -8.12
C ASP A 24 5.15 9.46 -8.76
N MET A 25 4.41 8.61 -8.03
CA MET A 25 3.74 7.41 -8.58
C MET A 25 2.51 7.78 -9.40
N ALA A 26 1.69 8.71 -8.89
CA ALA A 26 0.45 9.15 -9.53
C ALA A 26 0.65 9.88 -10.87
N ASP A 27 1.86 10.42 -11.10
CA ASP A 27 2.26 10.96 -12.40
C ASP A 27 2.42 9.88 -13.48
N ARG A 28 2.73 8.63 -13.09
CA ARG A 28 2.95 7.49 -14.00
C ARG A 28 1.79 6.51 -14.06
N ARG A 29 0.95 6.49 -13.03
CA ARG A 29 -0.16 5.55 -12.83
C ARG A 29 -1.42 6.30 -12.46
N THR A 30 -2.57 5.82 -12.89
CA THR A 30 -3.83 6.47 -12.50
C THR A 30 -4.11 6.25 -11.02
N VAL A 31 -4.12 7.33 -10.26
CA VAL A 31 -4.54 7.39 -8.86
C VAL A 31 -5.64 8.44 -8.76
N VAL A 32 -6.79 8.06 -8.21
CA VAL A 32 -7.95 8.95 -8.09
C VAL A 32 -8.44 8.97 -6.64
N ALA A 33 -8.98 10.11 -6.23
CA ALA A 33 -9.66 10.22 -4.95
C ALA A 33 -10.99 9.44 -4.99
N ASP A 34 -11.13 8.39 -4.19
CA ASP A 34 -12.38 7.59 -4.14
C ASP A 34 -13.49 8.27 -3.31
N ALA A 35 -13.07 9.21 -2.46
CA ALA A 35 -13.87 10.10 -1.63
C ALA A 35 -13.24 11.50 -1.64
N ALA A 36 -14.00 12.51 -1.22
CA ALA A 36 -13.45 13.85 -1.05
C ALA A 36 -12.45 13.89 0.11
N ILE A 37 -11.32 14.58 -0.07
CA ILE A 37 -10.27 14.69 0.94
C ILE A 37 -10.42 16.04 1.66
N TYR A 38 -10.40 16.00 2.99
CA TYR A 38 -10.59 17.16 3.86
C TYR A 38 -9.39 17.38 4.77
N THR A 39 -9.13 18.63 5.11
CA THR A 39 -8.23 18.98 6.21
C THR A 39 -8.84 18.59 7.55
N ASP A 40 -8.02 18.51 8.60
CA ASP A 40 -8.44 18.35 9.99
C ASP A 40 -9.45 19.43 10.42
N ASN A 41 -9.32 20.65 9.89
CA ASN A 41 -10.23 21.77 10.09
C ASN A 41 -11.48 21.75 9.19
N GLY A 42 -11.70 20.69 8.39
CA GLY A 42 -12.90 20.50 7.58
C GLY A 42 -12.91 21.20 6.22
N ILE A 43 -11.79 21.76 5.77
CA ILE A 43 -11.67 22.38 4.43
C ILE A 43 -11.52 21.28 3.39
N LYS A 44 -12.37 21.27 2.36
CA LYS A 44 -12.24 20.32 1.23
C LYS A 44 -11.05 20.69 0.37
N LEU A 45 -10.07 19.81 0.25
CA LEU A 45 -8.92 19.99 -0.64
C LEU A 45 -9.17 19.36 -2.00
N VAL A 46 -9.68 18.12 -2.02
CA VAL A 46 -9.80 17.31 -3.23
C VAL A 46 -11.22 16.81 -3.38
N GLU A 47 -11.76 16.85 -4.60
CA GLU A 47 -13.07 16.28 -4.90
C GLU A 47 -12.95 14.79 -5.24
N LYS A 48 -13.99 14.02 -4.89
CA LYS A 48 -14.09 12.63 -5.35
C LYS A 48 -13.96 12.54 -6.88
N GLY A 49 -13.20 11.58 -7.36
CA GLY A 49 -12.90 11.36 -8.77
C GLY A 49 -11.74 12.20 -9.31
N THR A 50 -11.20 13.12 -8.51
CA THR A 50 -10.04 13.92 -8.92
C THR A 50 -8.81 13.03 -9.03
N ARG A 51 -8.08 13.14 -10.16
CA ARG A 51 -6.79 12.49 -10.33
C ARG A 51 -5.75 13.15 -9.41
N ILE A 52 -4.98 12.33 -8.71
CA ILE A 52 -3.85 12.77 -7.90
C ILE A 52 -2.63 12.91 -8.82
N ASP A 53 -1.85 13.97 -8.62
CA ASP A 53 -0.62 14.25 -9.34
C ASP A 53 0.36 15.05 -8.47
N SER A 54 1.55 15.33 -8.98
CA SER A 54 2.56 16.16 -8.32
C SER A 54 2.15 17.62 -8.12
N ARG A 55 1.13 18.15 -8.81
CA ARG A 55 0.62 19.52 -8.58
C ARG A 55 -0.25 19.58 -7.33
N LEU A 56 -0.97 18.50 -7.04
CA LEU A 56 -1.76 18.38 -5.82
C LEU A 56 -0.89 18.27 -4.56
N TYR A 57 0.35 17.78 -4.70
CA TYR A 57 1.31 17.61 -3.61
C TYR A 57 1.47 18.87 -2.75
N ASP A 58 1.68 20.04 -3.39
CA ASP A 58 1.95 21.28 -2.68
C ASP A 58 0.79 21.65 -1.74
N ARG A 59 -0.45 21.36 -2.14
CA ARG A 59 -1.62 21.60 -1.29
C ARG A 59 -1.74 20.56 -0.17
N LEU A 60 -1.41 19.30 -0.45
CA LEU A 60 -1.48 18.21 0.52
C LEU A 60 -0.46 18.37 1.64
N VAL A 61 0.77 18.80 1.32
CA VAL A 61 1.84 18.97 2.33
C VAL A 61 1.65 20.22 3.20
N GLN A 62 0.94 21.23 2.69
CA GLN A 62 0.65 22.48 3.42
C GLN A 62 -0.46 22.33 4.46
N HIS A 63 -1.24 21.24 4.42
CA HIS A 63 -2.41 21.06 5.26
C HIS A 63 -2.39 19.71 5.97
N LYS A 64 -2.75 19.71 7.25
CA LYS A 64 -2.98 18.46 7.98
C LYS A 64 -4.30 17.86 7.51
N LEU A 65 -4.24 16.62 7.03
CA LEU A 65 -5.43 15.88 6.57
C LEU A 65 -6.22 15.33 7.77
N ARG A 66 -7.53 15.20 7.60
CA ARG A 66 -8.42 14.63 8.62
C ARG A 66 -8.16 13.14 8.87
N GLU A 67 -7.92 12.42 7.79
CA GLU A 67 -7.55 11.00 7.76
C GLU A 67 -6.33 10.86 6.83
N PRO A 68 -5.51 9.81 7.00
CA PRO A 68 -4.41 9.52 6.09
C PRO A 68 -4.89 9.48 4.63
N ILE A 69 -4.12 10.07 3.72
CA ILE A 69 -4.53 10.20 2.32
C ILE A 69 -4.83 8.84 1.69
N ASP A 70 -4.08 7.80 2.07
CA ASP A 70 -4.18 6.45 1.53
C ASP A 70 -5.52 5.75 1.76
N ARG A 71 -6.35 6.25 2.69
CA ARG A 71 -7.72 5.77 2.93
C ARG A 71 -8.71 6.27 1.89
N HIS A 72 -8.35 7.32 1.15
CA HIS A 72 -9.23 8.02 0.22
C HIS A 72 -8.82 7.86 -1.25
N LEU A 73 -7.97 6.86 -1.55
CA LEU A 73 -7.40 6.67 -2.87
C LEU A 73 -7.80 5.34 -3.47
N SER A 74 -8.15 5.41 -4.76
CA SER A 74 -8.21 4.26 -5.64
C SER A 74 -7.03 4.33 -6.60
N ILE A 75 -6.24 3.26 -6.62
CA ILE A 75 -5.05 3.14 -7.46
C ILE A 75 -5.34 2.10 -8.54
N GLU A 76 -5.00 2.41 -9.78
CA GLU A 76 -5.02 1.46 -10.88
C GLU A 76 -4.03 0.32 -10.62
N ASN A 77 -4.42 -0.96 -10.80
CA ASN A 77 -3.57 -2.13 -10.59
C ASN A 77 -2.82 -2.12 -9.23
N PRO A 78 -3.54 -2.02 -8.10
CA PRO A 78 -2.91 -1.99 -6.78
C PRO A 78 -2.22 -3.33 -6.49
N VAL A 79 -1.31 -3.34 -5.52
CA VAL A 79 -0.84 -4.59 -4.94
C VAL A 79 -2.00 -5.21 -4.17
N ASP A 80 -2.52 -6.30 -4.71
CA ASP A 80 -3.57 -7.13 -4.14
C ASP A 80 -3.03 -8.53 -3.77
N VAL A 81 -3.90 -9.39 -3.24
CA VAL A 81 -3.52 -10.77 -2.88
C VAL A 81 -2.94 -11.54 -4.07
N PRO A 82 -3.55 -11.53 -5.29
CA PRO A 82 -2.91 -12.09 -6.49
C PRO A 82 -1.50 -11.59 -6.75
N ALA A 83 -1.25 -10.27 -6.68
CA ALA A 83 0.08 -9.70 -6.87
C ALA A 83 1.08 -10.18 -5.80
N LEU A 84 0.64 -10.31 -4.55
CA LEU A 84 1.48 -10.85 -3.46
C LEU A 84 1.81 -12.33 -3.66
N LEU A 85 0.87 -13.14 -4.16
CA LEU A 85 1.13 -14.54 -4.48
C LEU A 85 2.18 -14.69 -5.59
N VAL A 86 2.11 -13.85 -6.63
CA VAL A 86 3.13 -13.81 -7.69
C VAL A 86 4.49 -13.42 -7.12
N ALA A 87 4.53 -12.37 -6.29
CA ALA A 87 5.79 -11.93 -5.66
C ALA A 87 6.38 -13.00 -4.72
N GLY A 88 5.54 -13.68 -3.94
CA GLY A 88 5.95 -14.79 -3.08
C GLY A 88 6.47 -16.00 -3.87
N GLN A 89 5.87 -16.31 -5.02
CA GLN A 89 6.36 -17.35 -5.92
C GLN A 89 7.75 -16.98 -6.47
N THR A 90 7.95 -15.73 -6.88
CA THR A 90 9.26 -15.23 -7.31
C THR A 90 10.31 -15.36 -6.20
N LEU A 91 9.96 -15.09 -4.94
CA LEU A 91 10.89 -15.26 -3.81
C LEU A 91 11.27 -16.73 -3.58
N ILE A 92 10.33 -17.66 -3.73
CA ILE A 92 10.61 -19.10 -3.65
C ILE A 92 11.64 -19.52 -4.70
N GLU A 93 11.59 -18.92 -5.89
CA GLU A 93 12.49 -19.22 -7.00
C GLU A 93 13.87 -18.54 -6.87
N GLN A 94 13.94 -17.38 -6.21
CA GLN A 94 15.14 -16.55 -6.17
C GLN A 94 15.95 -16.69 -4.87
N GLU A 95 15.30 -17.02 -3.76
CA GLU A 95 15.91 -16.98 -2.43
C GLU A 95 16.05 -18.37 -1.81
N VAL A 96 17.18 -18.60 -1.12
CA VAL A 96 17.51 -19.92 -0.55
C VAL A 96 16.56 -20.31 0.59
N LEU A 97 16.22 -19.37 1.49
CA LEU A 97 15.41 -19.68 2.67
C LEU A 97 13.96 -20.07 2.30
N PRO A 98 13.21 -19.30 1.48
CA PRO A 98 11.90 -19.71 1.00
C PRO A 98 11.92 -21.05 0.26
N GLY A 99 12.95 -21.31 -0.56
CA GLY A 99 13.13 -22.60 -1.24
C GLY A 99 13.22 -23.77 -0.26
N MET A 100 14.05 -23.66 0.78
CA MET A 100 14.16 -24.68 1.84
C MET A 100 12.84 -24.91 2.59
N LEU A 101 12.07 -23.85 2.84
CA LEU A 101 10.75 -23.97 3.48
C LEU A 101 9.76 -24.74 2.60
N VAL A 102 9.81 -24.53 1.29
CA VAL A 102 9.00 -25.29 0.34
C VAL A 102 9.37 -26.76 0.32
N GLU A 103 10.66 -27.08 0.32
CA GLU A 103 11.14 -28.47 0.41
C GLU A 103 10.66 -29.16 1.69
N ALA A 104 10.74 -28.47 2.83
CA ALA A 104 10.27 -28.99 4.11
C ALA A 104 8.73 -29.20 4.16
N LEU A 105 7.96 -28.31 3.53
CA LEU A 105 6.49 -28.39 3.47
C LEU A 105 5.98 -29.31 2.35
N GLY A 106 6.85 -29.68 1.41
CA GLY A 106 6.61 -30.50 0.23
C GLY A 106 5.88 -29.80 -0.92
N LEU A 107 5.31 -28.61 -0.71
CA LEU A 107 4.51 -27.88 -1.72
C LEU A 107 4.56 -26.37 -1.53
N ALA A 108 4.95 -25.62 -2.56
CA ALA A 108 4.96 -24.14 -2.55
C ALA A 108 3.60 -23.53 -2.24
N ALA A 109 2.53 -24.15 -2.75
CA ALA A 109 1.16 -23.71 -2.50
C ALA A 109 0.78 -23.67 -1.02
N ARG A 110 1.39 -24.52 -0.17
CA ARG A 110 1.17 -24.52 1.28
C ARG A 110 1.83 -23.33 1.97
N LEU A 111 3.04 -22.98 1.54
CA LEU A 111 3.75 -21.80 2.05
C LEU A 111 2.98 -20.51 1.72
N LEU A 112 2.42 -20.42 0.51
CA LEU A 112 1.67 -19.26 0.04
C LEU A 112 0.18 -19.25 0.45
N ALA A 113 -0.35 -20.36 0.97
CA ALA A 113 -1.77 -20.47 1.33
C ALA A 113 -2.28 -19.38 2.28
N PRO A 114 -1.54 -18.99 3.34
CA PRO A 114 -2.01 -17.96 4.28
C PRO A 114 -2.25 -16.59 3.65
N LEU A 115 -1.53 -16.25 2.57
CA LEU A 115 -1.71 -14.97 1.87
C LEU A 115 -3.12 -14.83 1.28
N ARG A 116 -3.79 -15.94 0.95
CA ARG A 116 -5.16 -15.93 0.40
C ARG A 116 -6.21 -15.51 1.42
N SER A 117 -5.95 -15.74 2.70
CA SER A 117 -6.85 -15.37 3.80
C SER A 117 -6.48 -14.03 4.43
N LEU A 118 -5.43 -13.37 3.96
CA LEU A 118 -4.96 -12.12 4.55
C LEU A 118 -5.95 -10.99 4.23
N PRO A 119 -6.58 -10.36 5.24
CA PRO A 119 -7.30 -9.12 5.00
C PRO A 119 -6.26 -8.07 4.61
N LEU A 120 -6.34 -7.55 3.39
CA LEU A 120 -5.45 -6.50 2.90
C LEU A 120 -6.23 -5.17 2.85
N PRO A 121 -6.13 -4.31 3.88
CA PRO A 121 -6.80 -3.01 3.88
C PRO A 121 -6.32 -2.14 2.72
N THR A 122 -7.19 -1.28 2.20
CA THR A 122 -6.88 -0.37 1.08
C THR A 122 -5.65 0.51 1.36
N SER A 123 -5.50 1.04 2.57
CA SER A 123 -4.30 1.80 2.95
C SER A 123 -3.02 0.98 2.84
N MET A 124 -3.05 -0.31 3.22
CA MET A 124 -1.90 -1.20 3.07
C MET A 124 -1.61 -1.49 1.61
N ALA A 125 -2.64 -1.83 0.81
CA ALA A 125 -2.50 -2.01 -0.63
C ALA A 125 -1.90 -0.76 -1.29
N CYS A 126 -2.33 0.44 -0.88
CA CYS A 126 -1.77 1.71 -1.34
C CYS A 126 -0.28 1.83 -1.01
N LYS A 127 0.11 1.68 0.26
CA LYS A 127 1.52 1.78 0.67
C LYS A 127 2.40 0.72 -0.02
N LEU A 128 1.92 -0.53 -0.12
CA LEU A 128 2.61 -1.59 -0.85
C LEU A 128 2.77 -1.25 -2.35
N THR A 129 1.75 -0.61 -2.96
CA THR A 129 1.82 -0.16 -4.35
C THR A 129 2.83 0.95 -4.55
N VAL A 130 2.82 1.96 -3.66
CA VAL A 130 3.84 3.03 -3.67
C VAL A 130 5.24 2.44 -3.49
N MET A 131 5.39 1.49 -2.58
CA MET A 131 6.66 0.80 -2.35
C MET A 131 7.12 0.02 -3.58
N ARG A 132 6.23 -0.75 -4.22
CA ARG A 132 6.53 -1.50 -5.46
C ARG A 132 7.01 -0.58 -6.58
N ASP A 133 6.33 0.55 -6.79
CA ASP A 133 6.61 1.43 -7.93
C ASP A 133 7.79 2.39 -7.67
N GLN A 134 7.97 2.88 -6.44
CA GLN A 134 9.00 3.87 -6.11
C GLN A 134 10.28 3.26 -5.53
N ARG A 135 10.18 2.12 -4.85
CA ARG A 135 11.28 1.49 -4.12
C ARG A 135 11.21 -0.04 -4.25
N PRO A 136 11.38 -0.60 -5.46
CA PRO A 136 11.20 -2.02 -5.72
C PRO A 136 12.09 -2.92 -4.84
N GLN A 137 13.30 -2.46 -4.49
CA GLN A 137 14.18 -3.20 -3.57
C GLN A 137 13.62 -3.26 -2.15
N LEU A 138 13.02 -2.17 -1.67
CA LEU A 138 12.35 -2.13 -0.36
C LEU A 138 11.11 -3.03 -0.37
N PHE A 139 10.37 -3.03 -1.49
CA PHE A 139 9.23 -3.93 -1.67
C PHE A 139 9.66 -5.40 -1.59
N GLN A 140 10.70 -5.78 -2.32
CA GLN A 140 11.24 -7.14 -2.29
C GLN A 140 11.71 -7.53 -0.88
N HIS A 141 12.46 -6.67 -0.21
CA HIS A 141 12.91 -6.93 1.16
C HIS A 141 11.75 -7.03 2.15
N SER A 142 10.65 -6.29 1.96
CA SER A 142 9.49 -6.36 2.86
C SER A 142 8.72 -7.67 2.78
N LEU A 143 8.94 -8.47 1.73
CA LEU A 143 8.32 -9.77 1.52
C LEU A 143 9.17 -10.94 2.02
N GLN A 144 10.44 -10.69 2.36
CA GLN A 144 11.36 -11.66 2.98
C GLN A 144 11.14 -11.72 4.48
#